data_AF-A0A7K4WJ97-F1
#
_entry.id   AF-A0A7K4WJ97-F1
#
_cell.length_a   1.000
_cell.length_b   1.000
_cell.length_c   1.000
_cell.angle_alpha   90.00
_cell.angle_beta   90.00
_cell.angle_gamma   90.00
#
_symmetry.space_group_name_H-M   'P 1'
#
loop_
_entity.id
_entity.type
_entity.pdbx_description
1 polymer ?
#
loop_
_entity_poly.entity_id
_entity_poly.type
_entity_poly.pdbx_seq_one_letter_code
_entity_poly.pdbx_strand_id
1 'polypeptide(L)'
;LFPSQTERLLKMTLEERRKEYLGDYVELKNIPTWMEDLKNKSESDGESTKEDMQGKKSLSEKVSLYRGDITLLEVDAIVNAGRWRNIL
;
A
#
# COMPACT_ATOMS: atom_id res chain seq x y z
N LEU A 1 -3.67 -16.07 -16.50
CA LEU A 1 -2.46 -15.32 -16.88
C LEU A 1 -1.61 -16.18 -17.81
N PHE A 2 -0.90 -15.56 -18.75
CA PHE A 2 0.07 -16.26 -19.60
C PHE A 2 1.33 -16.59 -18.78
N PRO A 3 1.71 -17.88 -18.60
CA PRO A 3 2.82 -18.27 -17.72
C PRO A 3 4.16 -17.62 -18.08
N SER A 4 4.46 -17.51 -19.37
CA SER A 4 5.71 -16.91 -19.87
C SER A 4 5.87 -15.43 -19.51
N GLN A 5 4.80 -14.64 -19.61
CA GLN A 5 4.80 -13.22 -19.21
C GLN A 5 4.94 -13.08 -17.70
N THR A 6 4.30 -13.96 -16.94
CA THR A 6 4.37 -13.95 -15.47
C THR A 6 5.80 -14.22 -15.00
N GLU A 7 6.44 -15.26 -15.53
CA GLU A 7 7.82 -15.60 -15.18
C GLU A 7 8.82 -14.49 -15.55
N ARG A 8 8.63 -13.84 -16.71
CA ARG A 8 9.45 -12.69 -17.12
C ARG A 8 9.36 -11.55 -16.10
N LEU A 9 8.14 -11.14 -15.75
CA LEU A 9 7.91 -10.02 -14.84
C LEU A 9 8.43 -10.30 -13.42
N LEU A 10 8.38 -11.55 -12.96
CA LEU A 10 8.92 -11.96 -11.65
C LEU A 10 10.45 -11.93 -11.57
N LYS A 11 11.15 -12.00 -12.71
CA LYS A 11 12.63 -11.97 -12.77
C LYS A 11 13.22 -10.57 -12.94
N MET A 12 12.39 -9.58 -13.28
CA MET A 12 12.82 -8.20 -13.48
C MET A 12 13.05 -7.47 -12.15
N THR A 13 13.99 -6.53 -12.13
CA THR A 13 14.10 -5.61 -10.99
C THR A 13 12.96 -4.59 -10.99
N LEU A 14 12.78 -3.88 -9.87
CA LEU A 14 11.75 -2.84 -9.77
C LEU A 14 12.00 -1.70 -10.77
N GLU A 15 13.26 -1.32 -10.96
CA GLU A 15 13.67 -0.28 -11.91
C GLU A 15 13.41 -0.67 -13.36
N GLU A 16 13.60 -1.94 -13.70
CA GLU A 16 13.26 -2.46 -15.03
C GLU A 16 11.75 -2.49 -15.24
N ARG A 17 10.99 -2.93 -14.23
CA ARG A 17 9.52 -2.93 -14.28
C ARG A 17 8.94 -1.53 -14.51
N ARG A 18 9.48 -0.50 -13.84
CA ARG A 18 9.03 0.90 -13.96
C ARG A 18 9.10 1.43 -15.40
N LYS A 19 10.00 0.90 -16.24
CA LYS A 19 10.10 1.27 -17.67
C LYS A 19 8.91 0.78 -18.50
N GLU A 20 8.19 -0.24 -18.01
CA GLU A 20 7.04 -0.83 -18.70
C GLU A 20 5.69 -0.36 -18.13
N TYR A 21 5.68 0.52 -17.13
CA TYR A 21 4.45 1.07 -16.58
C TYR A 21 3.76 1.98 -17.61
N LEU A 22 2.45 1.82 -17.76
CA LEU A 22 1.65 2.59 -18.71
C LEU A 22 1.27 3.99 -18.16
N GLY A 23 1.57 4.28 -16.90
CA GLY A 23 1.23 5.54 -16.23
C GLY A 23 1.97 5.71 -14.90
N ASP A 24 1.47 6.65 -14.09
CA ASP A 24 2.04 6.96 -12.79
C ASP A 24 1.91 5.81 -11.78
N TYR A 25 2.70 5.88 -10.71
CA TYR A 25 2.70 4.93 -9.61
C TYR A 25 2.95 5.64 -8.28
N VAL A 26 2.50 5.02 -7.19
CA VAL A 26 2.70 5.47 -5.82
C VAL A 26 3.61 4.47 -5.12
N GLU A 27 4.85 4.87 -4.83
CA GLU A 27 5.79 4.04 -4.08
C GLU A 27 5.31 3.81 -2.65
N LEU A 28 5.52 2.60 -2.12
CA LEU A 28 5.17 2.25 -0.73
C LEU A 28 5.75 3.25 0.29
N LYS A 29 6.96 3.74 0.06
CA LYS A 29 7.64 4.72 0.93
C LYS A 29 6.93 6.08 1.04
N ASN A 30 6.06 6.41 0.08
CA ASN A 30 5.31 7.65 0.06
C ASN A 30 3.95 7.50 0.76
N ILE A 31 3.58 6.30 1.21
CA ILE A 31 2.35 6.03 1.95
C ILE A 31 2.67 6.16 3.44
N PRO A 32 2.12 7.15 4.16
CA PRO A 32 2.38 7.29 5.58
C PRO A 32 1.79 6.12 6.36
N THR A 33 2.50 5.69 7.39
CA THR A 33 1.99 4.74 8.38
C THR A 33 0.92 5.39 9.24
N TRP A 34 0.07 4.57 9.84
CA TRP A 34 -0.93 5.04 10.80
C TRP A 34 -0.29 5.80 11.97
N MET A 35 0.91 5.40 12.40
CA MET A 35 1.67 6.12 13.43
C MET A 35 2.09 7.53 12.98
N GLU A 36 2.56 7.68 11.73
CA GLU A 36 2.95 8.98 11.17
C GLU A 36 1.73 9.90 11.01
N ASP A 37 0.62 9.38 10.52
CA ASP A 37 -0.64 10.12 10.41
C ASP A 37 -1.15 10.64 11.76
N LEU A 38 -1.06 9.82 12.82
CA LEU A 38 -1.44 10.22 14.17
C LEU A 38 -0.54 11.34 14.72
N LYS A 39 0.78 11.26 14.47
CA LYS A 39 1.72 12.32 14.87
C LYS A 39 1.39 13.64 14.18
N ASN A 40 1.20 13.62 12.86
CA ASN A 40 0.88 14.80 12.06
C ASN A 40 -0.43 15.47 12.52
N LYS A 41 -1.45 14.67 12.90
CA LYS A 41 -2.72 15.20 13.43
C LYS A 41 -2.60 15.74 14.85
N SER A 42 -1.82 15.09 15.71
CA SER A 42 -1.62 15.54 17.10
C SER A 42 -0.90 16.89 17.20
N GLU A 43 -0.06 17.22 16.21
CA GLU A 43 0.58 18.55 16.09
C GLU A 43 -0.39 19.63 15.56
N SER A 44 -1.47 19.24 14.88
CA SER A 44 -2.45 20.15 14.29
C SER A 44 -3.59 20.53 15.24
N ASP A 45 -4.07 19.63 16.09
CA ASP A 45 -5.34 19.82 16.83
C ASP A 45 -5.20 20.03 18.35
N GLY A 46 -4.00 20.02 18.93
CA GLY A 46 -3.80 20.30 20.36
C GLY A 46 -4.48 19.32 21.35
N GLU A 47 -5.30 18.39 20.87
CA GLU A 47 -5.97 17.38 21.66
C GLU A 47 -5.09 16.13 21.77
N SER A 48 -4.43 16.01 22.91
CA SER A 48 -3.57 14.88 23.22
C SER A 48 -4.41 13.64 23.49
N THR A 49 -4.79 12.89 22.44
CA THR A 49 -5.26 11.51 22.60
C THR A 49 -4.02 10.64 22.92
N LYS A 50 -3.50 10.80 24.15
CA LYS A 50 -2.33 10.08 24.69
C LYS A 50 -2.72 8.76 25.36
N GLU A 51 -3.96 8.34 25.24
CA GLU A 51 -4.46 7.14 25.90
C GLU A 51 -4.39 5.97 24.90
N ASP A 52 -3.67 4.91 25.27
CA ASP A 52 -3.46 3.62 24.59
C ASP A 52 -2.28 3.40 23.62
N MET A 53 -1.40 4.37 23.34
CA MET A 53 -0.31 4.16 22.37
C MET A 53 0.91 3.38 22.88
N GLN A 54 1.07 3.17 24.19
CA GLN A 54 2.32 2.64 24.74
C GLN A 54 2.48 1.12 24.56
N GLY A 55 1.39 0.38 24.32
CA GLY A 55 1.41 -1.08 24.11
C GLY A 55 1.23 -1.54 22.65
N LYS A 56 0.89 -0.64 21.72
CA LYS A 56 0.49 -0.97 20.32
C LYS A 56 1.41 -0.39 19.24
N LYS A 57 2.58 0.18 19.60
CA LYS A 57 3.55 0.76 18.64
C LYS A 57 3.87 -0.16 17.46
N SER A 58 3.91 -1.47 17.67
CA SER A 58 4.31 -2.44 16.65
C SER A 58 3.34 -2.61 15.47
N LEU A 59 2.05 -2.31 15.64
CA LEU A 59 1.05 -2.46 14.56
C LEU A 59 0.84 -1.14 13.82
N SER A 60 0.84 -0.01 14.53
CA SER A 60 0.65 1.32 13.92
C SER A 60 1.75 1.71 12.94
N GLU A 61 2.94 1.13 13.08
CA GLU A 61 4.08 1.29 12.15
C GLU A 61 3.98 0.40 10.91
N LYS A 62 3.07 -0.59 10.90
CA LYS A 62 2.93 -1.60 9.83
C LYS A 62 1.65 -1.49 9.03
N VAL A 63 0.73 -0.64 9.45
CA VAL A 63 -0.57 -0.42 8.78
C VAL A 63 -0.67 1.04 8.34
N SER A 64 -1.35 1.25 7.22
CA SER A 64 -1.62 2.57 6.65
C SER A 64 -3.08 2.63 6.23
N LEU A 65 -3.69 3.81 6.33
CA LEU A 65 -4.99 4.08 5.72
C LEU A 65 -4.77 4.93 4.48
N TYR A 66 -4.95 4.33 3.29
CA TYR A 66 -4.76 5.00 2.02
C TYR A 66 -6.10 5.28 1.33
N ARG A 67 -6.28 6.52 0.85
CA ARG A 67 -7.44 6.93 0.05
C ARG A 67 -6.96 7.34 -1.35
N GLY A 68 -7.14 6.45 -2.32
CA GLY A 68 -6.76 6.69 -3.71
C GLY A 68 -7.06 5.47 -4.58
N ASP A 69 -6.56 5.49 -5.81
CA ASP A 69 -6.69 4.37 -6.73
C ASP A 69 -5.71 3.24 -6.34
N ILE A 70 -6.26 2.07 -6.00
CA ILE A 70 -5.47 0.90 -5.59
C ILE A 70 -4.60 0.36 -6.72
N THR A 71 -4.93 0.63 -7.99
CA THR A 71 -4.13 0.13 -9.13
C THR A 71 -2.83 0.90 -9.34
N LEU A 72 -2.68 2.06 -8.69
CA LEU A 72 -1.46 2.87 -8.76
C LEU A 72 -0.44 2.49 -7.67
N LEU A 73 -0.81 1.66 -6.70
CA LEU A 73 0.07 1.28 -5.60
C LEU A 73 1.19 0.36 -6.08
N GLU A 74 2.44 0.80 -5.93
CA GLU A 74 3.63 -0.03 -6.17
C GLU A 74 3.93 -0.86 -4.90
N VAL A 75 3.20 -1.97 -4.77
CA VAL A 75 3.27 -2.92 -3.66
C VAL A 75 3.31 -4.36 -4.18
N ASP A 76 3.76 -5.30 -3.35
CA ASP A 76 3.94 -6.71 -3.75
C ASP A 76 2.63 -7.39 -4.15
N ALA A 77 1.53 -7.05 -3.49
CA ALA A 77 0.22 -7.60 -3.75
C ALA A 77 -0.88 -6.56 -3.52
N ILE A 78 -1.87 -6.55 -4.41
CA ILE A 78 -3.14 -5.86 -4.23
C ILE A 78 -4.26 -6.89 -4.22
N VAL A 79 -5.29 -6.64 -3.42
CA VAL A 79 -6.45 -7.52 -3.34
C VAL A 79 -7.53 -7.02 -4.28
N ASN A 80 -8.06 -7.91 -5.11
CA ASN A 80 -9.22 -7.61 -5.95
C ASN A 80 -10.50 -8.14 -5.29
N ALA A 81 -11.52 -7.29 -5.19
CA ALA A 81 -12.87 -7.70 -4.78
C ALA A 81 -13.63 -8.32 -5.98
N GLY A 82 -13.12 -9.43 -6.50
CA GLY A 82 -13.68 -10.12 -7.65
C GLY A 82 -15.02 -10.81 -7.35
N ARG A 83 -15.91 -10.86 -8.35
CA ARG A 83 -17.11 -11.71 -8.29
C ARG A 83 -16.76 -13.14 -8.70
N TRP A 84 -17.27 -14.12 -7.94
CA TRP A 84 -17.31 -15.50 -8.40
C TRP A 84 -18.19 -15.58 -9.64
N ARG A 85 -17.63 -16.07 -10.74
CA ARG A 85 -18.41 -16.47 -11.92
C ARG A 85 -18.63 -17.97 -11.82
N ASN A 86 -19.87 -18.38 -11.55
CA ASN A 86 -20.30 -19.74 -11.85
C ASN A 86 -20.30 -19.86 -13.37
N ILE A 87 -19.38 -20.66 -13.90
CA ILE A 87 -19.42 -21.09 -15.30
C ILE A 87 -20.20 -22.41 -15.28
N LEU A 88 -21.52 -22.30 -15.41
CA LEU A 88 -22.38 -23.38 -15.88
C LEU A 88 -22.62 -23.17 -17.37
#